data_AF-A0A3C0MYV9-F1
#
_entry.id   AF-A0A3C0MYV9-F1
#
_cell.length_a   1.000
_cell.length_b   1.000
_cell.length_c   1.000
_cell.angle_alpha   90.00
_cell.angle_beta   90.00
_cell.angle_gamma   90.00
#
_symmetry.space_group_name_H-M   'P 1'
#
loop_
_entity.id
_entity.type
_entity.pdbx_description
1 polymer ?
#
loop_
_entity_poly.entity_id
_entity_poly.type
_entity_poly.pdbx_seq_one_letter_code
_entity_poly.pdbx_strand_id
1 'polypeptide(L)'
;MNAKDKKRLLFGIISVIFFNFILILTSIISGINKGNLMLRFGEHQTVTLFSGLFLGFTAMTSLFIYFLKRQAGLKSERYAFWMFSAIGFIYLCLDEYFMAHEGIDNWVGSWFGKDVTYLNLDNLVIAFYGLVALYVCYHLRRAVLSHKVMWPCLGLGGFCLAGTVVFHSFEKINIIFEVVGESFKIVGVTFFFLAYFLVLLASLDRLTIIQTRPAE
;
A
#
# COMPACT_ATOMS: atom_id res chain seq x y z
N MET A 1 -6.78 -18.46 13.29
CA MET A 1 -7.47 -17.15 13.36
C MET A 1 -8.68 -17.34 14.24
N ASN A 2 -8.79 -16.58 15.32
CA ASN A 2 -9.91 -16.72 16.26
C ASN A 2 -11.19 -16.06 15.68
N ALA A 3 -12.35 -16.23 16.32
CA ALA A 3 -13.61 -15.64 15.86
C ALA A 3 -13.60 -14.10 15.84
N LYS A 4 -12.90 -13.49 16.81
CA LYS A 4 -12.75 -12.02 16.92
C LYS A 4 -12.00 -11.44 15.73
N ASP A 5 -10.89 -12.07 15.34
CA ASP A 5 -10.07 -11.71 14.18
C ASP A 5 -10.88 -11.84 12.88
N LYS A 6 -11.66 -12.92 12.73
CA LYS A 6 -12.56 -13.11 11.57
C LYS A 6 -13.57 -11.97 11.45
N LYS A 7 -14.20 -11.58 12.57
CA LYS A 7 -15.18 -10.49 12.60
C LYS A 7 -14.52 -9.14 12.24
N ARG A 8 -13.35 -8.85 12.80
CA ARG A 8 -12.57 -7.64 12.48
C ARG A 8 -12.15 -7.60 11.02
N LEU A 9 -11.69 -8.72 10.48
CA LEU A 9 -11.32 -8.85 9.06
C LEU A 9 -12.51 -8.57 8.15
N LEU A 10 -13.65 -9.24 8.38
CA LEU A 10 -14.85 -9.06 7.57
C LEU A 10 -15.34 -7.61 7.62
N PHE A 11 -15.45 -7.05 8.82
CA PHE A 11 -15.85 -5.65 9.00
C PHE A 11 -14.89 -4.70 8.29
N GLY A 12 -13.58 -4.89 8.48
CA GLY A 12 -12.56 -4.05 7.84
C GLY A 12 -12.61 -4.12 6.31
N ILE A 13 -12.79 -5.31 5.73
CA ILE A 13 -12.94 -5.48 4.27
C ILE A 13 -14.16 -4.70 3.77
N ILE A 14 -15.31 -4.85 4.44
CA ILE A 14 -16.54 -4.13 4.07
C ILE A 14 -16.32 -2.62 4.15
N SER A 15 -15.69 -2.13 5.23
CA SER A 15 -15.40 -0.70 5.40
C SER A 15 -14.47 -0.16 4.31
N VAL A 16 -13.41 -0.90 3.96
CA VAL A 16 -12.48 -0.51 2.90
C VAL A 16 -13.18 -0.47 1.54
N ILE A 17 -13.96 -1.49 1.19
CA ILE A 17 -14.70 -1.52 -0.07
C ILE A 17 -15.69 -0.35 -0.15
N PHE A 18 -16.46 -0.13 0.91
CA PHE A 18 -17.44 0.96 0.96
C PHE A 18 -16.78 2.34 0.86
N PHE A 19 -15.69 2.56 1.61
CA PHE A 19 -14.93 3.80 1.56
C PHE A 19 -14.36 4.07 0.17
N ASN A 20 -13.68 3.10 -0.44
CA ASN A 20 -13.12 3.27 -1.78
C ASN A 20 -14.20 3.48 -2.83
N PHE A 21 -15.31 2.75 -2.75
CA PHE A 21 -16.45 2.94 -3.65
C PHE A 21 -16.96 4.39 -3.61
N ILE A 22 -17.17 4.94 -2.41
CA ILE A 22 -17.59 6.35 -2.25
C ILE A 22 -16.54 7.30 -2.81
N LEU A 23 -15.27 7.12 -2.46
CA LEU A 23 -14.18 7.99 -2.91
C LEU A 23 -14.07 8.02 -4.44
N ILE A 24 -14.09 6.84 -5.08
CA ILE A 24 -14.01 6.70 -6.54
C ILE A 24 -15.26 7.28 -7.20
N LEU A 25 -16.46 6.91 -6.72
CA LEU A 25 -17.72 7.38 -7.31
C LEU A 25 -17.86 8.90 -7.22
N THR A 26 -17.56 9.49 -6.07
CA THR A 26 -17.59 10.96 -5.88
C THR A 26 -16.55 11.67 -6.74
N SER A 27 -15.37 11.06 -6.93
CA SER A 27 -14.32 11.57 -7.81
C SER A 27 -14.76 11.57 -9.28
N ILE A 28 -15.38 10.47 -9.75
CA ILE A 28 -15.93 10.36 -11.11
C ILE A 28 -17.04 11.39 -11.34
N ILE A 29 -18.03 11.46 -10.44
CA ILE A 29 -19.14 12.42 -10.53
C ILE A 29 -18.61 13.86 -10.55
N SER A 30 -17.64 14.18 -9.68
CA SER A 30 -16.99 15.49 -9.67
C SER A 30 -16.27 15.80 -10.97
N GLY A 31 -15.62 14.80 -11.60
CA GLY A 31 -14.91 14.96 -12.87
C GLY A 31 -15.86 15.21 -14.03
N ILE A 32 -16.93 14.41 -14.14
CA ILE A 32 -17.98 14.54 -15.17
C ILE A 32 -18.65 15.91 -15.08
N ASN A 33 -19.07 16.33 -13.87
CA ASN A 33 -19.76 17.61 -13.67
C ASN A 33 -18.90 18.82 -14.02
N LYS A 34 -17.57 18.68 -14.01
CA LYS A 34 -16.61 19.73 -14.35
C LYS A 34 -16.03 19.58 -15.76
N GLY A 35 -16.51 18.61 -16.55
CA GLY A 35 -16.05 18.35 -17.91
C GLY A 35 -14.62 17.80 -18.01
N ASN A 36 -14.04 17.33 -16.90
CA ASN A 36 -12.71 16.74 -16.86
C ASN A 36 -12.70 15.54 -15.92
N LEU A 37 -12.78 14.34 -16.49
CA LEU A 37 -12.80 13.09 -15.73
C LEU A 37 -11.54 12.90 -14.85
N MET A 38 -10.40 13.40 -15.32
CA MET A 38 -9.10 13.27 -14.64
C MET A 38 -8.91 14.24 -13.49
N LEU A 39 -9.84 15.16 -13.26
CA LEU A 39 -9.69 16.21 -12.25
C LEU A 39 -9.32 15.69 -10.85
N ARG A 40 -9.76 14.48 -10.48
CA ARG A 40 -9.50 13.89 -9.16
C ARG A 40 -8.53 12.72 -9.19
N PHE A 41 -8.24 12.20 -10.37
CA PHE A 41 -7.40 11.02 -10.60
C PHE A 41 -5.99 11.38 -11.08
N GLY A 42 -5.78 12.58 -11.61
CA GLY A 42 -4.45 12.99 -12.05
C GLY A 42 -3.49 13.23 -10.89
N GLU A 43 -2.23 13.43 -11.23
CA GLU A 43 -1.19 13.62 -10.23
C GLU A 43 -1.41 14.83 -9.32
N HIS A 44 -0.98 14.66 -8.06
CA HIS A 44 -1.23 15.59 -6.96
C HIS A 44 -2.71 15.92 -6.68
N GLN A 45 -3.65 15.16 -7.24
CA GLN A 45 -5.07 15.35 -6.95
C GLN A 45 -5.51 14.53 -5.75
N THR A 46 -6.83 14.53 -5.52
CA THR A 46 -7.45 13.92 -4.35
C THR A 46 -7.10 12.43 -4.20
N VAL A 47 -7.14 11.65 -5.28
CA VAL A 47 -6.85 10.20 -5.19
C VAL A 47 -5.38 9.95 -4.82
N THR A 48 -4.42 10.63 -5.47
CA THR A 48 -2.99 10.58 -5.14
C THR A 48 -2.69 11.03 -3.71
N LEU A 49 -3.38 12.06 -3.22
CA LEU A 49 -3.22 12.50 -1.83
C LEU A 49 -3.69 11.42 -0.84
N PHE A 50 -4.83 10.78 -1.11
CA PHE A 50 -5.34 9.71 -0.25
C PHE A 50 -4.45 8.46 -0.34
N SER A 51 -3.92 8.09 -1.51
CA SER A 51 -3.02 6.94 -1.63
C SER A 51 -1.75 7.17 -0.82
N GLY A 52 -1.12 8.34 -0.96
CA GLY A 52 0.02 8.76 -0.15
C GLY A 52 -0.27 8.72 1.36
N LEU A 53 -1.42 9.26 1.79
CA LEU A 53 -1.86 9.22 3.19
C LEU A 53 -1.98 7.79 3.73
N PHE A 54 -2.58 6.86 2.97
CA PHE A 54 -2.71 5.46 3.39
C PHE A 54 -1.38 4.72 3.42
N LEU A 55 -0.44 5.04 2.52
CA LEU A 55 0.95 4.56 2.61
C LEU A 55 1.61 5.05 3.90
N GLY A 56 1.46 6.33 4.23
CA GLY A 56 1.95 6.92 5.48
C GLY A 56 1.34 6.26 6.73
N PHE A 57 0.02 6.03 6.75
CA PHE A 57 -0.64 5.30 7.85
C PHE A 57 -0.18 3.84 7.95
N THR A 58 0.08 3.18 6.83
CA THR A 58 0.64 1.83 6.81
C THR A 58 2.04 1.82 7.43
N ALA A 59 2.89 2.78 7.06
CA ALA A 59 4.21 2.93 7.64
C ALA A 59 4.18 3.18 9.15
N MET A 60 3.36 4.13 9.59
CA MET A 60 3.19 4.47 11.00
C MET A 60 2.69 3.26 11.81
N THR A 61 1.69 2.54 11.28
CA THR A 61 1.17 1.32 11.90
C THR A 61 2.26 0.25 12.01
N SER A 62 3.05 0.06 10.95
CA SER A 62 4.18 -0.87 10.96
C SER A 62 5.22 -0.48 12.01
N LEU A 63 5.54 0.80 12.14
CA LEU A 63 6.48 1.30 13.13
C LEU A 63 5.99 1.09 14.56
N PHE A 64 4.69 1.27 14.84
CA PHE A 64 4.11 0.93 16.13
C PHE A 64 4.23 -0.57 16.43
N ILE A 65 3.94 -1.43 15.45
CA ILE A 65 4.10 -2.89 15.63
C ILE A 65 5.56 -3.25 15.94
N TYR A 66 6.53 -2.60 15.28
CA TYR A 66 7.95 -2.75 15.58
C TYR A 66 8.25 -2.44 17.05
N PHE A 67 7.86 -1.26 17.54
CA PHE A 67 8.11 -0.85 18.92
C PHE A 67 7.45 -1.78 19.93
N LEU A 68 6.19 -2.16 19.72
CA LEU A 68 5.48 -3.12 20.59
C LEU A 68 6.18 -4.47 20.66
N LYS A 69 6.63 -5.01 19.52
CA LYS A 69 7.31 -6.31 19.46
C LYS A 69 8.72 -6.27 20.05
N ARG A 70 9.43 -5.15 19.86
CA ARG A 70 10.75 -4.92 20.45
C ARG A 70 10.65 -4.82 21.98
N GLN A 71 9.68 -4.06 22.49
CA GLN A 71 9.43 -3.93 23.92
C GLN A 71 9.04 -5.27 24.58
N ALA A 72 8.31 -6.12 23.85
CA ALA A 72 7.96 -7.47 24.31
C ALA A 72 9.14 -8.47 24.29
N GLY A 73 10.37 -8.04 23.97
CA GLY A 73 11.56 -8.90 24.01
C GLY A 73 11.58 -10.00 22.93
N LEU A 74 10.83 -9.85 21.84
CA LEU A 74 10.86 -10.84 20.76
C LEU A 74 12.21 -10.81 20.04
N LYS A 75 12.62 -11.96 19.47
CA LYS A 75 13.83 -12.06 18.62
C LYS A 75 13.81 -11.02 17.50
N SER A 76 14.98 -10.49 17.15
CA SER A 76 15.16 -9.42 16.14
C SER A 76 14.48 -9.72 14.81
N GLU A 77 14.62 -10.94 14.29
CA GLU A 77 13.96 -11.41 13.07
C GLU A 77 12.43 -11.18 13.06
N ARG A 78 11.78 -11.20 14.23
CA ARG A 78 10.33 -11.05 14.37
C ARG A 78 9.86 -9.61 14.40
N TYR A 79 10.73 -8.67 14.78
CA TYR A 79 10.40 -7.24 14.79
C TYR A 79 11.01 -6.49 13.59
N ALA A 80 12.14 -6.94 13.04
CA ALA A 80 12.87 -6.28 11.95
C ALA A 80 12.01 -6.09 10.69
N PHE A 81 11.13 -7.05 10.38
CA PHE A 81 10.18 -6.93 9.26
C PHE A 81 9.38 -5.64 9.33
N TRP A 82 8.84 -5.32 10.50
CA TRP A 82 7.99 -4.15 10.68
C TRP A 82 8.77 -2.84 10.56
N MET A 83 10.05 -2.84 10.91
CA MET A 83 10.93 -1.70 10.67
C MET A 83 11.19 -1.51 9.17
N PHE A 84 11.58 -2.57 8.46
CA PHE A 84 11.81 -2.50 7.00
C PHE A 84 10.54 -2.13 6.24
N SER A 85 9.39 -2.70 6.60
CA SER A 85 8.10 -2.30 6.04
C SER A 85 7.79 -0.82 6.31
N ALA A 86 8.06 -0.31 7.51
CA ALA A 86 7.85 1.11 7.80
C ALA A 86 8.72 2.01 6.92
N ILE A 87 10.00 1.67 6.75
CA ILE A 87 10.92 2.40 5.86
C ILE A 87 10.43 2.34 4.42
N GLY A 88 10.06 1.15 3.92
CA GLY A 88 9.56 0.96 2.57
C GLY A 88 8.28 1.74 2.29
N PHE A 89 7.31 1.72 3.20
CA PHE A 89 6.07 2.48 3.04
C PHE A 89 6.27 3.99 3.19
N ILE A 90 7.22 4.46 4.02
CA ILE A 90 7.61 5.88 4.03
C ILE A 90 8.20 6.27 2.68
N TYR A 91 9.10 5.45 2.14
CA TYR A 91 9.68 5.70 0.84
C TYR A 91 8.60 5.78 -0.26
N LEU A 92 7.70 4.81 -0.32
CA LEU A 92 6.57 4.83 -1.28
C LEU A 92 5.65 6.03 -1.06
N CYS A 93 5.39 6.43 0.18
CA CYS A 93 4.59 7.63 0.48
C CYS A 93 5.26 8.91 -0.03
N LEU A 94 6.58 9.02 0.11
CA LEU A 94 7.33 10.16 -0.41
C LEU A 94 7.39 10.12 -1.93
N ASP A 95 7.60 8.96 -2.51
CA ASP A 95 7.61 8.76 -3.95
C ASP A 95 6.25 9.10 -4.59
N GLU A 96 5.12 8.70 -3.98
CA GLU A 96 3.79 9.10 -4.43
C GLU A 96 3.58 10.63 -4.37
N TYR A 97 4.20 11.31 -3.40
CA TYR A 97 4.05 12.76 -3.26
C TYR A 97 4.98 13.57 -4.17
N PHE A 98 6.20 13.07 -4.38
CA PHE A 98 7.25 13.76 -5.14
C PHE A 98 7.40 13.23 -6.57
N MET A 99 6.73 12.14 -6.92
CA MET A 99 6.79 11.45 -8.21
C MET A 99 8.23 11.14 -8.62
N ALA A 100 9.03 10.62 -7.68
CA ALA A 100 10.47 10.43 -7.90
C ALA A 100 10.77 9.34 -8.94
N HIS A 101 9.84 8.42 -9.15
CA HIS A 101 9.90 7.41 -10.19
C HIS A 101 9.44 7.91 -11.57
N GLU A 102 8.84 9.10 -11.68
CA GLU A 102 8.38 9.65 -12.96
C GLU A 102 9.50 10.41 -13.69
N GLY A 103 9.55 10.26 -15.01
CA GLY A 103 10.45 11.03 -15.87
C GLY A 103 11.89 10.53 -15.85
N ILE A 104 12.13 9.31 -15.37
CA ILE A 104 13.45 8.66 -15.44
C ILE A 104 13.82 8.43 -16.92
N ASP A 105 12.84 8.10 -17.75
CA ASP A 105 13.00 8.03 -19.20
C ASP A 105 13.55 9.34 -19.80
N ASN A 106 12.98 10.48 -19.39
CA ASN A 106 13.42 11.79 -19.88
C ASN A 106 14.82 12.14 -19.38
N TRP A 107 15.12 11.82 -18.13
CA TRP A 107 16.44 12.05 -17.55
C TRP A 107 17.52 11.22 -18.24
N VAL A 108 17.29 9.91 -18.42
CA VAL A 108 18.22 9.03 -19.14
C VAL A 108 18.33 9.45 -20.61
N GLY A 109 17.21 9.77 -21.26
CA GLY A 109 17.21 10.23 -22.64
C GLY A 109 18.04 11.50 -22.85
N SER A 110 18.04 12.41 -21.87
CA SER A 110 18.85 13.63 -21.91
C SER A 110 20.37 13.36 -21.91
N TRP A 111 20.82 12.29 -21.23
CA TRP A 111 22.23 11.91 -21.19
C TRP A 111 22.72 11.26 -22.49
N PHE A 112 21.84 10.51 -23.16
CA PHE A 112 22.17 9.78 -24.38
C PHE A 112 21.74 10.50 -25.67
N GLY A 113 21.08 11.66 -25.56
CA GLY A 113 20.57 12.43 -26.69
C GLY A 113 19.55 11.65 -27.54
N LYS A 114 18.85 10.68 -26.92
CA LYS A 114 17.90 9.79 -27.59
C LYS A 114 16.62 9.73 -26.78
N ASP A 115 15.49 9.69 -27.48
CA ASP A 115 14.21 9.35 -26.84
C ASP A 115 14.23 7.87 -26.44
N VAL A 116 14.18 7.64 -25.14
CA VAL A 116 14.14 6.29 -24.53
C VAL A 116 12.80 5.99 -23.88
N THR A 117 11.77 6.79 -24.12
CA THR A 117 10.40 6.58 -23.57
C THR A 117 9.78 5.23 -23.95
N TYR A 118 10.30 4.57 -24.99
CA TYR A 118 9.91 3.21 -25.37
C TYR A 118 10.42 2.13 -24.40
N LEU A 119 11.43 2.43 -23.58
CA LEU A 119 11.97 1.51 -22.57
C LEU A 119 11.10 1.43 -21.32
N ASN A 120 10.28 2.45 -21.07
CA ASN A 120 9.30 2.48 -19.99
C ASN A 120 9.97 2.26 -18.62
N LEU A 121 11.05 3.02 -18.36
CA LEU A 121 11.90 2.85 -17.17
C LEU A 121 11.14 3.18 -15.89
N ASP A 122 10.14 4.07 -15.94
CA ASP A 122 9.29 4.41 -14.81
C ASP A 122 8.56 3.15 -14.27
N ASN A 123 8.00 2.34 -15.16
CA ASN A 123 7.40 1.04 -14.80
C ASN A 123 8.42 0.03 -14.27
N LEU A 124 9.64 0.04 -14.83
CA LEU A 124 10.72 -0.83 -14.37
C LEU A 124 11.14 -0.51 -12.93
N VAL A 125 11.15 0.77 -12.57
CA VAL A 125 11.47 1.26 -11.22
C VAL A 125 10.40 0.81 -10.22
N ILE A 126 9.11 0.93 -10.57
CA ILE A 126 8.01 0.43 -9.75
C ILE A 126 8.12 -1.11 -9.57
N ALA A 127 8.39 -1.84 -10.65
CA ALA A 127 8.59 -3.28 -10.59
C ALA A 127 9.76 -3.67 -9.68
N PHE A 128 10.86 -2.90 -9.71
CA PHE A 128 12.00 -3.09 -8.84
C PHE A 128 11.64 -2.89 -7.36
N TYR A 129 10.83 -1.88 -7.02
CA TYR A 129 10.33 -1.71 -5.64
C TYR A 129 9.54 -2.94 -5.18
N GLY A 130 8.70 -3.50 -6.05
CA GLY A 130 7.99 -4.75 -5.81
C GLY A 130 8.91 -5.93 -5.52
N LEU A 131 10.00 -6.07 -6.29
CA LEU A 131 11.00 -7.12 -6.08
C LEU A 131 11.73 -6.97 -4.73
N VAL A 132 12.11 -5.74 -4.36
CA VAL A 132 12.72 -5.46 -3.06
C VAL A 132 11.76 -5.83 -1.93
N ALA A 133 10.48 -5.45 -2.05
CA ALA A 133 9.45 -5.81 -1.06
C ALA A 133 9.26 -7.33 -0.93
N LEU A 134 9.26 -8.06 -2.05
CA LEU A 134 9.19 -9.53 -2.06
C LEU A 134 10.42 -10.16 -1.42
N TYR A 135 11.61 -9.64 -1.70
CA TYR A 135 12.86 -10.09 -1.08
C TYR A 135 12.81 -9.94 0.45
N VAL A 136 12.39 -8.79 0.96
CA VAL A 136 12.20 -8.55 2.40
C VAL A 136 11.18 -9.53 2.97
N CYS A 137 10.03 -9.71 2.30
CA CYS A 137 9.00 -10.67 2.70
C CYS A 137 9.53 -12.11 2.75
N TYR A 138 10.38 -12.51 1.80
CA TYR A 138 10.93 -13.86 1.72
C TYR A 138 11.93 -14.16 2.85
N HIS A 139 12.85 -13.21 3.10
CA HIS A 139 13.86 -13.35 4.16
C HIS A 139 13.24 -13.27 5.56
N LEU A 140 12.22 -12.42 5.74
CA LEU A 140 11.54 -12.23 7.02
C LEU A 140 10.17 -12.95 7.05
N ARG A 141 10.00 -13.98 6.23
CA ARG A 141 8.73 -14.71 6.06
C ARG A 141 8.13 -15.23 7.36
N ARG A 142 8.97 -15.56 8.35
CA ARG A 142 8.51 -16.00 9.69
C ARG A 142 7.67 -14.92 10.38
N ALA A 143 8.03 -13.65 10.23
CA ALA A 143 7.26 -12.55 10.79
C ALA A 143 5.89 -12.42 10.09
N VAL A 144 5.87 -12.48 8.75
CA VAL A 144 4.64 -12.35 7.94
C VAL A 144 3.70 -13.53 8.14
N LEU A 145 4.21 -14.77 8.04
CA LEU A 145 3.44 -16.01 8.17
C LEU A 145 2.83 -16.19 9.57
N SER A 146 3.37 -15.50 10.59
CA SER A 146 2.81 -15.54 11.94
C SER A 146 1.46 -14.82 12.07
N HIS A 147 1.07 -13.99 11.10
CA HIS A 147 -0.16 -13.18 11.15
C HIS A 147 -1.15 -13.57 10.06
N LYS A 148 -1.84 -14.70 10.24
CA LYS A 148 -2.80 -15.22 9.26
C LYS A 148 -3.90 -14.22 8.85
N VAL A 149 -4.26 -13.27 9.72
CA VAL A 149 -5.29 -12.26 9.47
C VAL A 149 -4.93 -11.28 8.33
N MET A 150 -3.64 -11.07 8.07
CA MET A 150 -3.20 -10.08 7.08
C MET A 150 -3.26 -10.59 5.63
N TRP A 151 -3.18 -11.91 5.43
CA TRP A 151 -2.96 -12.52 4.11
C TRP A 151 -4.05 -12.22 3.07
N PRO A 152 -5.36 -12.27 3.41
CA PRO A 152 -6.39 -11.90 2.45
C PRO A 152 -6.25 -10.46 1.97
N CYS A 153 -5.94 -9.54 2.89
CA CYS A 153 -5.74 -8.12 2.58
C CYS A 153 -4.46 -7.89 1.77
N LEU A 154 -3.35 -8.57 2.09
CA LEU A 154 -2.13 -8.49 1.28
C LEU A 154 -2.34 -9.05 -0.14
N GLY A 155 -3.08 -10.14 -0.28
CA GLY A 155 -3.38 -10.74 -1.58
C GLY A 155 -4.24 -9.82 -2.45
N LEU A 156 -5.32 -9.26 -1.89
CA LEU A 156 -6.16 -8.28 -2.57
C LEU A 156 -5.40 -6.99 -2.88
N GLY A 157 -4.64 -6.46 -1.92
CA GLY A 157 -3.85 -5.26 -2.09
C GLY A 157 -2.78 -5.42 -3.19
N GLY A 158 -2.03 -6.52 -3.16
CA GLY A 158 -1.03 -6.84 -4.17
C GLY A 158 -1.63 -7.08 -5.56
N PHE A 159 -2.78 -7.75 -5.65
CA PHE A 159 -3.51 -7.90 -6.91
C PHE A 159 -3.94 -6.55 -7.48
N CYS A 160 -4.47 -5.65 -6.65
CA CYS A 160 -4.86 -4.32 -7.08
C CYS A 160 -3.66 -3.48 -7.55
N LEU A 161 -2.55 -3.47 -6.82
CA LEU A 161 -1.33 -2.75 -7.26
C LEU A 161 -0.75 -3.33 -8.57
N ALA A 162 -0.77 -4.66 -8.75
CA ALA A 162 -0.38 -5.27 -10.02
C ALA A 162 -1.31 -4.81 -11.16
N GLY A 163 -2.61 -4.68 -10.89
CA GLY A 163 -3.57 -4.11 -11.83
C GLY A 163 -3.22 -2.68 -12.25
N THR A 164 -2.77 -1.83 -11.33
CA THR A 164 -2.31 -0.46 -11.66
C THR A 164 -1.22 -0.48 -12.72
N VAL A 165 -0.18 -1.31 -12.57
CA VAL A 165 0.91 -1.43 -13.56
C VAL A 165 0.38 -1.89 -14.93
N VAL A 166 -0.55 -2.84 -14.93
CA VAL A 166 -1.18 -3.32 -16.16
C VAL A 166 -1.97 -2.20 -16.84
N PHE A 167 -2.83 -1.48 -16.12
CA PHE A 167 -3.67 -0.42 -16.70
C PHE A 167 -2.89 0.81 -17.13
N HIS A 168 -1.82 1.15 -16.42
CA HIS A 168 -0.92 2.24 -16.79
C HIS A 168 -0.29 2.01 -18.17
N SER A 169 0.00 0.76 -18.55
CA SER A 169 0.47 0.41 -19.90
C SER A 169 -0.54 0.74 -21.02
N PHE A 170 -1.82 0.95 -20.70
CA PHE A 170 -2.90 1.24 -21.64
C PHE A 170 -3.43 2.68 -21.56
N GLU A 171 -2.89 3.52 -20.69
CA GLU A 171 -3.41 4.88 -20.46
C GLU A 171 -3.37 5.75 -21.72
N LYS A 172 -2.33 5.57 -22.57
CA LYS A 172 -2.16 6.29 -23.84
C LYS A 172 -3.28 5.99 -24.85
N ILE A 173 -4.03 4.91 -24.65
CA ILE A 173 -5.13 4.50 -25.53
C ILE A 173 -6.43 5.18 -25.11
N ASN A 174 -6.71 5.24 -23.81
CA ASN A 174 -7.97 5.75 -23.29
C ASN A 174 -7.83 6.21 -21.83
N ILE A 175 -8.28 7.43 -21.57
CA ILE A 175 -8.35 8.07 -20.25
C ILE A 175 -9.10 7.23 -19.20
N ILE A 176 -10.02 6.36 -19.63
CA ILE A 176 -10.72 5.43 -18.73
C ILE A 176 -9.73 4.44 -18.10
N PHE A 177 -8.69 4.01 -18.81
CA PHE A 177 -7.69 3.10 -18.24
C PHE A 177 -6.85 3.78 -17.16
N GLU A 178 -6.58 5.07 -17.29
CA GLU A 178 -5.90 5.87 -16.26
C GLU A 178 -6.76 5.93 -14.98
N VAL A 179 -8.05 6.29 -15.12
CA VAL A 179 -9.00 6.29 -13.99
C VAL A 179 -9.12 4.93 -13.32
N VAL A 180 -9.14 3.84 -14.09
CA VAL A 180 -9.18 2.47 -13.57
C VAL A 180 -7.87 2.12 -12.87
N GLY A 181 -6.71 2.47 -13.44
CA GLY A 181 -5.40 2.25 -12.85
C GLY A 181 -5.25 2.93 -11.48
N GLU A 182 -5.66 4.19 -11.40
CA GLU A 182 -5.68 4.99 -10.17
C GLU A 182 -6.67 4.45 -9.13
N SER A 183 -7.84 3.99 -9.59
CA SER A 183 -8.83 3.31 -8.74
C SER A 183 -8.27 2.01 -8.15
N PHE A 184 -7.53 1.24 -8.94
CA PHE A 184 -6.83 0.03 -8.48
C PHE A 184 -5.73 0.39 -7.46
N LYS A 185 -5.00 1.49 -7.67
CA LYS A 185 -3.94 1.95 -6.77
C LYS A 185 -4.49 2.25 -5.38
N ILE A 186 -5.54 3.08 -5.29
CA ILE A 186 -6.13 3.47 -4.00
C ILE A 186 -6.76 2.28 -3.26
N VAL A 187 -7.42 1.36 -3.97
CA VAL A 187 -7.93 0.12 -3.39
C VAL A 187 -6.78 -0.75 -2.88
N GLY A 188 -5.69 -0.84 -3.63
CA GLY A 188 -4.49 -1.59 -3.26
C GLY A 188 -3.90 -1.10 -1.94
N VAL A 189 -3.56 0.18 -1.85
CA VAL A 189 -2.92 0.77 -0.66
C VAL A 189 -3.83 0.77 0.57
N THR A 190 -5.14 0.95 0.41
CA THR A 190 -6.09 0.85 1.53
C THR A 190 -6.21 -0.58 2.08
N PHE A 191 -6.12 -1.61 1.23
CA PHE A 191 -6.01 -3.00 1.70
C PHE A 191 -4.68 -3.29 2.40
N PHE A 192 -3.56 -2.72 1.95
CA PHE A 192 -2.29 -2.81 2.69
C PHE A 192 -2.42 -2.17 4.07
N PHE A 193 -2.99 -0.97 4.16
CA PHE A 193 -3.26 -0.33 5.43
C PHE A 193 -4.09 -1.23 6.36
N LEU A 194 -5.20 -1.77 5.86
CA LEU A 194 -6.05 -2.67 6.63
C LEU A 194 -5.28 -3.91 7.12
N ALA A 195 -4.43 -4.49 6.28
CA ALA A 195 -3.61 -5.65 6.64
C ALA A 195 -2.75 -5.36 7.87
N TYR A 196 -2.04 -4.23 7.86
CA TYR A 196 -1.17 -3.82 8.97
C TYR A 196 -1.98 -3.41 10.20
N PHE A 197 -3.10 -2.70 10.02
CA PHE A 197 -3.97 -2.29 11.11
C PHE A 197 -4.56 -3.48 11.86
N LEU A 198 -4.99 -4.54 11.16
CA LEU A 198 -5.47 -5.77 11.78
C LEU A 198 -4.38 -6.46 12.61
N VAL A 199 -3.12 -6.44 12.14
CA VAL A 199 -1.99 -6.98 12.92
C VAL A 199 -1.70 -6.15 14.16
N LEU A 200 -1.82 -4.83 14.08
CA LEU A 200 -1.68 -3.95 15.23
C LEU A 200 -2.75 -4.29 16.28
N LEU A 201 -4.03 -4.36 15.89
CA LEU A 201 -5.12 -4.73 16.79
C LEU A 201 -4.90 -6.11 17.44
N ALA A 202 -4.46 -7.09 16.65
CA ALA A 202 -4.14 -8.43 17.15
C ALA A 202 -2.91 -8.43 18.09
N SER A 203 -1.97 -7.52 17.89
CA SER A 203 -0.79 -7.37 18.76
C SER A 203 -1.15 -6.71 20.09
N LEU A 204 -2.02 -5.69 20.06
CA LEU A 204 -2.52 -5.02 21.27
C LEU A 204 -3.36 -5.95 22.15
N ASP A 205 -4.23 -6.77 21.56
CA ASP A 205 -5.02 -7.78 22.28
C ASP A 205 -4.12 -8.78 23.04
N ARG A 206 -2.93 -9.10 22.53
CA ARG A 206 -2.01 -10.02 23.21
C ARG A 206 -1.31 -9.37 24.40
N LEU A 207 -1.01 -8.07 24.31
CA LEU A 207 -0.36 -7.34 25.39
C LEU A 207 -1.28 -7.13 26.58
N THR A 208 -2.56 -6.84 26.34
CA THR A 208 -3.57 -6.70 27.41
C THR A 208 -3.76 -8.01 28.16
N ILE A 209 -3.78 -9.16 27.48
CA ILE A 209 -3.87 -10.48 28.14
C ILE A 209 -2.68 -10.73 29.07
N ILE A 210 -1.46 -10.36 28.66
CA ILE A 210 -0.24 -10.56 29.47
C ILE A 210 -0.29 -9.71 30.75
N GLN A 211 -0.74 -8.46 30.66
CA GLN A 211 -0.83 -7.57 31.84
C GLN A 211 -1.89 -7.99 32.85
N THR A 212 -2.94 -8.71 32.42
CA THR A 212 -4.03 -9.16 33.31
C THR A 212 -3.77 -10.47 34.05
N ARG A 213 -2.67 -11.19 33.76
CA ARG A 213 -2.32 -12.38 34.55
C ARG A 213 -1.59 -11.95 35.83
N PRO A 214 -2.11 -12.29 37.03
CA PRO A 214 -1.37 -12.04 38.26
C PRO A 214 -0.03 -12.79 38.19
N ALA A 215 1.02 -12.18 38.74
CA ALA A 215 2.30 -12.86 38.90
C ALA A 215 2.08 -14.01 39.89
N GLU A 216 2.08 -15.24 39.37
CA GLU A 216 2.17 -16.47 40.16
C GLU A 216 3.61 -16.66 40.67
#